data_AF-A0A1V6JKT2-F1
#
_entry.id   AF-A0A1V6JKT2-F1
#
_cell.length_a   1.000
_cell.length_b   1.000
_cell.length_c   1.000
_cell.angle_alpha   90.00
_cell.angle_beta   90.00
_cell.angle_gamma   90.00
#
_symmetry.space_group_name_H-M   'P 1'
#
loop_
_entity.id
_entity.type
_entity.pdbx_description
1 polymer ?
#
loop_
_entity_poly.entity_id
_entity_poly.type
_entity_poly.pdbx_seq_one_letter_code
_entity_poly.pdbx_strand_id
1 'polypeptide(L)'
;MFASFELGFKYNFVVDYALYITSYLDVIEDSGVLIFQQWHEPVRTSLESYFFKCGIIRISRGDKIMQYNLVFNYSPKNIIGGSYVFENLPFESYGSVSQGINYIGFEFSYGLIRKKQKSI
;
A
#
# COMPACT_ATOMS: atom_id res chain seq x y z
N MET A 1 28.75 -6.87 6.64
CA MET A 1 27.45 -6.18 6.69
C MET A 1 27.57 -4.97 5.78
N PHE A 2 26.58 -4.74 4.93
CA PHE A 2 26.61 -3.71 3.89
C PHE A 2 25.37 -2.83 4.04
N ALA A 3 25.50 -1.55 3.73
CA ALA A 3 24.33 -0.70 3.52
C ALA A 3 23.79 -0.93 2.11
N SER A 4 22.47 -0.87 1.95
CA SER A 4 21.78 -0.96 0.67
C SER A 4 20.95 0.29 0.46
N PHE A 5 21.05 0.87 -0.73
CA PHE A 5 20.21 1.98 -1.17
C PHE A 5 19.69 1.64 -2.56
N GLU A 6 18.39 1.78 -2.75
CA GLU A 6 17.70 1.53 -4.01
C GLU A 6 16.75 2.69 -4.27
N LEU A 7 16.78 3.20 -5.50
CA LEU A 7 15.81 4.16 -5.99
C LEU A 7 15.23 3.58 -7.26
N GLY A 8 13.92 3.72 -7.46
CA GLY A 8 13.34 3.31 -8.71
C GLY A 8 12.01 3.98 -9.02
N PHE A 9 11.59 3.73 -10.24
CA PHE A 9 10.32 4.16 -10.80
C PHE A 9 9.49 2.92 -11.13
N LYS A 10 8.20 2.94 -10.80
CA LYS A 10 7.25 1.89 -11.10
C LYS A 10 6.10 2.47 -11.90
N TYR A 11 5.78 1.82 -13.01
CA TYR A 11 4.61 2.12 -13.82
C TYR A 11 3.67 0.91 -13.79
N ASN A 12 2.43 1.12 -13.34
CA ASN A 12 1.41 0.07 -13.29
C ASN A 12 0.34 0.37 -14.35
N PHE A 13 0.20 -0.53 -15.33
CA PHE A 13 -0.82 -0.45 -16.37
C PHE A 13 -2.13 -1.07 -15.86
N VAL A 14 -3.19 -0.26 -15.80
CA VAL A 14 -4.58 -0.64 -15.48
C VAL A 14 -4.70 -1.48 -14.21
N VAL A 15 -4.89 -0.81 -13.07
CA VAL A 15 -5.08 -1.48 -11.79
C VAL A 15 -6.53 -1.34 -11.38
N ASP A 16 -7.32 -2.38 -11.64
CA ASP A 16 -8.63 -2.55 -11.01
C ASP A 16 -8.36 -2.99 -9.56
N TYR A 17 -8.21 -2.03 -8.64
CA TYR A 17 -8.15 -2.34 -7.22
C TYR A 17 -9.57 -2.75 -6.79
N ALA A 18 -9.87 -4.04 -6.88
CA ALA A 18 -11.10 -4.65 -6.42
C ALA A 18 -11.14 -4.66 -4.87
N LEU A 19 -11.20 -3.48 -4.26
CA LEU A 19 -11.50 -3.30 -2.84
C LEU A 19 -12.79 -2.47 -2.75
N TYR A 20 -13.91 -3.10 -3.10
CA TYR A 20 -15.22 -2.64 -2.66
C TYR A 20 -15.31 -2.89 -1.16
N ILE A 21 -14.91 -1.90 -0.36
CA ILE A 21 -15.21 -1.89 1.07
C ILE A 21 -16.43 -1.00 1.24
N THR A 22 -17.61 -1.61 1.19
CA THR A 22 -18.83 -0.98 1.68
C THR A 22 -18.91 -1.27 3.18
N SER A 23 -18.38 -0.36 4.00
CA SER A 23 -18.53 -0.46 5.46
C SER A 23 -19.80 0.26 5.88
N TYR A 24 -20.84 -0.50 6.18
CA TYR A 24 -21.99 -0.01 6.94
C TYR A 24 -21.60 -0.06 8.43
N LEU A 25 -21.57 1.09 9.10
CA LEU A 25 -21.44 1.13 10.54
C LEU A 25 -22.85 1.30 11.11
N ASP A 26 -23.59 0.19 11.17
CA ASP A 26 -24.89 0.13 11.85
C ASP A 26 -24.64 0.17 13.35
N VAL A 27 -24.80 1.34 13.96
CA VAL A 27 -24.88 1.44 15.41
C VAL A 27 -26.33 1.15 15.82
N ILE A 28 -26.57 -0.13 16.14
CA ILE A 28 -27.61 -0.66 17.06
C ILE A 28 -29.08 -0.30 16.75
N GLU A 29 -29.78 -1.32 16.24
CA GLU A 29 -31.15 -1.77 16.60
C GLU A 29 -32.11 -0.73 17.21
N ASP A 30 -32.77 0.11 16.39
CA ASP A 30 -34.24 0.34 16.52
C ASP A 30 -34.83 1.30 15.46
N SER A 31 -34.02 2.06 14.72
CA SER A 31 -34.52 3.21 13.94
C SER A 31 -34.24 3.19 12.44
N GLY A 32 -33.43 2.25 11.93
CA GLY A 32 -33.13 2.16 10.49
C GLY A 32 -32.46 3.41 9.91
N VAL A 33 -31.91 4.28 10.75
CA VAL A 33 -31.27 5.54 10.34
C VAL A 33 -29.86 5.24 9.85
N LEU A 34 -29.58 5.60 8.60
CA LEU A 34 -28.29 5.38 7.97
C LEU A 34 -27.30 6.44 8.47
N ILE A 35 -26.40 6.06 9.37
CA ILE A 35 -25.49 7.02 10.04
C ILE A 35 -24.35 7.46 9.13
N PHE A 36 -23.94 6.59 8.20
CA PHE A 36 -22.79 6.80 7.34
C PHE A 36 -22.97 6.08 6.00
N GLN A 37 -22.89 6.83 4.91
CA GLN A 37 -22.81 6.27 3.56
C GLN A 37 -21.46 6.62 2.96
N GLN A 38 -20.83 5.65 2.30
CA GLN A 38 -19.61 5.86 1.53
C GLN A 38 -19.78 5.34 0.11
N TRP A 39 -19.49 6.20 -0.87
CA TRP A 39 -19.43 5.80 -2.28
C TRP A 39 -17.97 5.79 -2.73
N HIS A 40 -17.60 4.78 -3.51
CA HIS A 40 -16.27 4.65 -4.10
C HIS A 40 -16.37 4.59 -5.62
N GLU A 41 -15.58 5.40 -6.30
CA GLU A 41 -15.44 5.34 -7.75
C GLU A 41 -14.06 4.78 -8.11
N PRO A 42 -13.98 3.62 -8.80
CA PRO A 42 -12.71 3.08 -9.23
C PRO A 42 -12.10 4.01 -10.28
N VAL A 43 -10.93 4.58 -9.97
CA VAL A 43 -10.22 5.44 -10.92
C VAL A 43 -9.41 4.54 -11.85
N ARG A 44 -9.95 4.23 -13.02
CA ARG A 44 -9.21 3.54 -14.10
C ARG A 44 -8.12 4.45 -14.64
N THR A 45 -6.94 4.38 -14.05
CA THR A 45 -5.79 5.19 -14.47
C THR A 45 -4.50 4.39 -14.42
N SER A 46 -3.53 4.82 -15.21
CA SER A 46 -2.16 4.35 -15.08
C SER A 46 -1.51 4.98 -13.86
N LEU A 47 -0.85 4.17 -13.03
CA LEU A 47 -0.22 4.63 -11.80
C LEU A 47 1.28 4.67 -11.95
N GLU A 48 1.81 5.86 -11.71
CA GLU A 48 3.24 6.14 -11.68
C GLU A 48 3.63 6.32 -10.22
N SER A 49 4.61 5.55 -9.76
CA SER A 49 5.14 5.71 -8.42
C SER A 49 6.66 5.69 -8.40
N TYR A 50 7.22 6.43 -7.47
CA TYR A 50 8.63 6.49 -7.16
C TYR A 50 8.83 5.75 -5.84
N PHE A 51 9.86 4.93 -5.77
CA PHE A 51 10.20 4.26 -4.53
C PHE A 51 11.65 4.49 -4.16
N PHE A 52 11.88 4.53 -2.86
CA PHE A 52 13.19 4.56 -2.26
C PHE A 52 13.26 3.45 -1.21
N LYS A 53 14.34 2.67 -1.23
CA LYS A 53 14.65 1.68 -0.20
C LYS A 53 15.99 1.98 0.40
N CYS A 54 16.09 1.92 1.72
CA CYS A 54 17.36 1.96 2.42
C CYS A 54 17.40 0.90 3.49
N GLY A 55 18.56 0.27 3.68
CA GLY A 55 18.61 -0.90 4.55
C GLY A 55 19.99 -1.46 4.75
N ILE A 56 20.01 -2.63 5.38
CA ILE A 56 21.21 -3.38 5.72
C ILE A 56 21.15 -4.78 5.12
N ILE A 57 22.28 -5.20 4.55
CA ILE A 57 22.50 -6.54 4.03
C ILE A 57 23.53 -7.24 4.92
N ARG A 58 23.17 -8.40 5.46
CA ARG A 58 24.05 -9.27 6.22
C ARG A 58 24.26 -10.57 5.45
N ILE A 59 25.49 -10.79 5.03
CA ILE A 59 25.94 -12.09 4.52
C ILE A 59 26.51 -12.88 5.70
N SER A 60 25.91 -14.03 6.00
CA SER A 60 26.33 -14.91 7.09
C SER A 60 27.26 -16.01 6.57
N ARG A 61 28.08 -16.61 7.46
CA ARG A 61 28.90 -17.77 7.12
C ARG A 61 27.99 -18.92 6.67
N GLY A 62 28.25 -19.50 5.50
CA GLY A 62 27.43 -20.57 4.93
C GLY A 62 26.43 -20.09 3.87
N ASP A 63 26.81 -19.10 3.05
CA ASP A 63 26.13 -18.78 1.80
C ASP A 63 24.69 -18.24 1.95
N LYS A 64 24.37 -17.65 3.11
CA LYS A 64 23.07 -17.03 3.40
C LYS A 64 23.18 -15.52 3.30
N ILE A 65 22.23 -14.90 2.60
CA ILE A 65 22.04 -13.44 2.56
C ILE A 65 20.75 -13.12 3.28
N MET A 66 20.81 -12.18 4.23
CA MET A 66 19.65 -11.55 4.86
C MET A 66 19.68 -10.06 4.54
N GLN A 67 18.55 -9.49 4.16
CA GLN A 67 18.42 -8.06 3.91
C GLN A 67 17.17 -7.53 4.60
N TYR A 68 17.33 -6.36 5.20
CA TYR A 68 16.28 -5.63 5.91
C TYR A 68 16.25 -4.21 5.35
N ASN A 69 15.16 -3.80 4.73
CA ASN A 69 15.01 -2.47 4.15
C ASN A 69 13.80 -1.73 4.73
N LEU A 70 13.95 -0.44 4.96
CA LEU A 70 12.84 0.51 4.98
C LEU A 70 12.50 0.88 3.55
N VAL A 71 11.22 0.88 3.22
CA VAL A 71 10.70 1.17 1.88
C VAL A 71 9.77 2.36 1.97
N PHE A 72 10.01 3.36 1.13
CA PHE A 72 9.16 4.52 0.95
C PHE A 72 8.64 4.49 -0.48
N ASN A 73 7.32 4.48 -0.66
CA ASN A 73 6.70 4.57 -1.97
C ASN A 73 5.82 5.81 -2.04
N TYR A 74 6.00 6.58 -3.09
CA TYR A 74 5.24 7.80 -3.38
C TYR A 74 4.63 7.74 -4.78
N SER A 75 3.34 8.03 -4.88
CA SER A 75 2.55 8.20 -6.08
C SER A 75 1.74 9.50 -5.94
N PRO A 76 1.83 10.42 -6.92
CA PRO A 76 0.99 11.62 -6.93
C PRO A 76 -0.47 11.32 -7.29
N LYS A 77 -0.76 10.13 -7.85
CA LYS A 77 -2.10 9.73 -8.27
C LYS A 77 -2.81 8.94 -7.17
N ASN A 78 -4.09 9.26 -6.98
CA ASN A 78 -5.01 8.50 -6.14
C ASN A 78 -5.58 7.30 -6.91
N ILE A 79 -5.86 6.22 -6.19
CA ILE A 79 -6.43 4.99 -6.74
C ILE A 79 -7.92 4.85 -6.48
N ILE A 80 -8.40 5.46 -5.41
CA ILE A 80 -9.80 5.44 -5.01
C ILE A 80 -10.19 6.86 -4.60
N GLY A 81 -11.33 7.31 -5.11
CA GLY A 81 -12.00 8.52 -4.67
C GLY A 81 -13.39 8.16 -4.17
N GLY A 82 -13.91 8.95 -3.26
CA GLY A 82 -15.23 8.73 -2.72
C GLY A 82 -15.77 9.94 -1.99
N SER A 83 -17.01 9.83 -1.56
CA SER A 83 -17.65 10.81 -0.68
C SER A 83 -18.31 10.10 0.48
N TYR A 84 -18.48 10.84 1.58
CA TYR A 84 -19.24 10.39 2.72
C TYR A 84 -20.28 11.44 3.12
N VAL A 85 -21.37 10.96 3.71
CA VAL A 85 -22.43 11.78 4.29
C VAL A 85 -22.79 11.22 5.67
N PHE A 86 -22.98 12.11 6.64
CA PHE A 86 -23.56 11.79 7.94
C PHE A 86 -24.97 12.36 8.02
N GLU A 87 -25.97 11.48 8.13
CA GLU A 87 -27.39 11.90 8.15
C GLU A 87 -27.92 12.17 9.57
N ASN A 88 -27.16 11.80 10.62
CA ASN A 88 -27.56 11.95 12.02
C ASN A 88 -27.01 13.23 12.69
N LEU A 89 -26.74 14.28 11.91
CA LEU A 89 -26.29 15.55 12.47
C LEU A 89 -27.36 16.63 12.24
N PRO A 90 -27.51 17.60 13.16
CA PRO A 90 -28.50 18.68 13.01
C PRO A 90 -28.17 19.67 11.88
N PHE A 91 -27.13 19.37 11.09
CA PHE A 91 -26.64 20.13 9.95
C PHE A 91 -26.12 19.15 8.90
N GLU A 92 -26.11 19.57 7.62
CA GLU A 92 -25.51 18.79 6.54
C GLU A 92 -24.02 18.58 6.80
N SER A 93 -23.59 17.32 6.87
CA SER A 93 -22.18 16.96 7.00
C SER A 93 -21.81 15.97 5.91
N TYR A 94 -21.10 16.48 4.90
CA TYR A 94 -20.60 15.70 3.79
C TYR A 94 -19.12 16.02 3.54
N GLY A 95 -18.41 15.08 2.94
CA GLY A 95 -17.01 15.27 2.60
C GLY A 95 -16.57 14.36 1.47
N SER A 96 -15.41 14.67 0.91
CA SER A 96 -14.73 13.83 -0.08
C SER A 96 -13.56 13.12 0.58
N VAL A 97 -13.38 11.86 0.25
CA VAL A 97 -12.23 11.05 0.65
C VAL A 97 -11.48 10.61 -0.61
N SER A 98 -10.16 10.56 -0.51
CA SER A 98 -9.33 9.98 -1.56
C SER A 98 -8.23 9.14 -0.94
N GLN A 99 -7.88 8.06 -1.62
CA GLN A 99 -6.86 7.11 -1.19
C GLN A 99 -5.79 6.98 -2.28
N GLY A 100 -4.54 7.23 -1.91
CA GLY A 100 -3.36 6.96 -2.73
C GLY A 100 -2.73 5.61 -2.40
N ILE A 101 -1.65 5.28 -3.12
CA ILE A 101 -0.81 4.08 -2.89
C ILE A 101 0.51 4.41 -2.18
N ASN A 102 0.52 5.53 -1.46
CA ASN A 102 1.68 5.95 -0.67
C ASN A 102 1.81 5.03 0.54
N TYR A 103 2.99 4.46 0.75
CA TYR A 103 3.23 3.62 1.93
C TYR A 103 4.67 3.75 2.43
N ILE A 104 4.82 3.52 3.72
CA ILE A 104 6.09 3.26 4.38
C ILE A 104 6.03 1.82 4.86
N GLY A 105 7.02 1.03 4.46
CA GLY A 105 7.03 -0.41 4.71
C GLY A 105 8.37 -0.91 5.19
N PHE A 106 8.36 -2.12 5.72
CA PHE A 106 9.55 -2.89 6.04
C PHE A 106 9.61 -4.10 5.12
N GLU A 107 10.75 -4.30 4.46
CA GLU A 107 10.99 -5.42 3.56
C GLU A 107 12.08 -6.32 4.17
N PHE A 108 11.78 -7.62 4.25
CA PHE A 108 12.72 -8.65 4.64
C PHE A 108 12.96 -9.60 3.46
N SER A 109 14.22 -9.76 3.08
CA SER A 109 14.64 -10.66 2.01
C SER A 109 15.65 -11.67 2.53
N TYR A 110 15.47 -12.95 2.16
CA TYR A 110 16.37 -14.04 2.50
C TYR A 110 16.79 -14.78 1.23
N GLY A 111 18.10 -14.95 1.04
CA GLY A 111 18.68 -15.59 -0.14
C GLY A 111 19.67 -16.70 0.22
N LEU A 112 19.71 -17.72 -0.62
CA LEU A 112 20.70 -18.81 -0.56
C LEU A 112 21.63 -18.70 -1.78
N ILE A 113 22.93 -18.64 -1.54
CA ILE A 113 23.95 -18.73 -2.58
C ILE A 113 24.31 -20.21 -2.75
N ARG A 114 24.24 -20.75 -3.97
CA ARG A 114 24.79 -22.08 -4.26
C ARG A 114 26.16 -21.91 -4.89
N LYS A 115 27.23 -22.25 -4.16
CA LYS A 115 28.57 -22.31 -4.74
C LYS A 115 28.65 -23.49 -5.72
N LYS A 116 28.98 -23.20 -6.98
CA LYS A 116 29.28 -24.23 -7.97
C LYS A 116 30.57 -24.92 -7.55
N GLN A 117 30.49 -26.19 -7.19
CA GLN A 117 31.66 -27.01 -6.88
C GLN A 117 32.48 -27.13 -8.18
N LYS A 118 33.69 -26.57 -8.22
CA LYS A 118 34.63 -26.90 -9.30
C LYS A 118 35.03 -28.35 -9.09
N SER A 119 34.56 -29.25 -9.97
CA SER A 119 35.14 -30.58 -10.10
C SER A 119 36.58 -30.41 -10.55
N ILE A 120 37.52 -30.92 -9.76
CA ILE A 120 38.93 -31.06 -10.13
C ILE A 120 39.04 -32.25 -11.09
#